data_AF-A0A966Q8N8-F1
#
_entry.id   AF-A0A966Q8N8-F1
#
_cell.length_a   1.000
_cell.length_b   1.000
_cell.length_c   1.000
_cell.angle_alpha   90.00
_cell.angle_beta   90.00
_cell.angle_gamma   90.00
#
_symmetry.space_group_name_H-M   'P 1'
#
loop_
_entity.id
_entity.type
_entity.pdbx_description
1 polymer ?
#
loop_
_entity_poly.entity_id
_entity_poly.type
_entity_poly.pdbx_seq_one_letter_code
_entity_poly.pdbx_strand_id
1 'polypeptide(L)'
;MNSGLKAVWAVRNLRILVLARFISNLGNGLAPVAVSFGVLDLPGGNGKTLSLVMVANFLPLVLFTLVGGVIGDRLPRAALVGATDVLLAIFVMGNGLALITGNGSITLFVIVGAVGGFLNAVI
;
A
#
# COMPACT_ATOMS: atom_id res chain seq x y z
N MET A 1 -31.51 18.61 8.75
CA MET A 1 -30.35 17.69 8.73
C MET A 1 -30.01 17.15 7.32
N ASN A 2 -30.99 16.83 6.46
CA ASN A 2 -30.73 16.29 5.10
C ASN A 2 -30.19 17.28 4.04
N SER A 3 -30.33 18.60 4.25
CA SER A 3 -29.84 19.63 3.32
C SER A 3 -28.31 19.73 3.31
N GLY A 4 -27.67 19.56 4.48
CA GLY A 4 -26.22 19.60 4.62
C GLY A 4 -25.51 18.46 3.89
N LEU A 5 -26.02 17.23 3.99
CA LEU A 5 -25.50 16.07 3.26
C LEU A 5 -25.58 16.26 1.74
N LYS A 6 -26.70 16.77 1.21
CA LYS A 6 -26.83 17.05 -0.23
C LYS A 6 -25.83 18.13 -0.69
N ALA A 7 -25.58 19.15 0.12
CA ALA A 7 -24.59 20.20 -0.19
C ALA A 7 -23.15 19.66 -0.18
N VAL A 8 -22.83 18.77 0.77
CA VAL A 8 -21.51 18.11 0.88
C VAL A 8 -21.24 17.22 -0.33
N TRP A 9 -22.23 16.43 -0.77
CA TRP A 9 -22.14 15.60 -1.97
C TRP A 9 -22.17 16.38 -3.29
N ALA A 10 -22.54 17.67 -3.28
CA ALA A 10 -22.47 18.51 -4.48
C ALA A 10 -21.03 18.94 -4.82
N VAL A 11 -20.12 18.90 -3.85
CA VAL A 11 -18.71 19.27 -4.05
C VAL A 11 -17.97 18.15 -4.79
N ARG A 12 -17.63 18.38 -6.06
CA ARG A 12 -16.93 17.41 -6.93
C ARG A 12 -15.67 16.83 -6.29
N ASN A 13 -14.83 17.67 -5.70
CA ASN A 13 -13.57 17.24 -5.09
C ASN A 13 -13.78 16.28 -3.92
N LEU A 14 -14.85 16.48 -3.13
CA LEU A 14 -15.17 15.58 -2.03
C LEU A 14 -15.59 14.20 -2.55
N ARG A 15 -16.42 14.14 -3.60
CA ARG A 15 -16.83 12.86 -4.21
C ARG A 15 -15.64 12.08 -4.73
N ILE A 16 -14.70 12.77 -5.40
CA ILE A 16 -13.47 12.18 -5.91
C ILE A 16 -12.62 11.67 -4.75
N LEU A 17 -12.44 12.46 -3.69
CA LEU A 17 -11.66 12.06 -2.52
C LEU A 17 -12.28 10.84 -1.81
N VAL A 18 -13.60 10.81 -1.64
CA VAL A 18 -14.31 9.70 -1.00
C VAL A 18 -14.17 8.42 -1.82
N LEU A 19 -14.36 8.50 -3.15
CA LEU A 19 -14.17 7.35 -4.04
C LEU A 19 -12.71 6.87 -4.04
N ALA A 20 -11.75 7.78 -4.14
CA ALA A 20 -10.33 7.43 -4.10
C ALA A 20 -9.97 6.75 -2.77
N ARG A 21 -10.38 7.32 -1.64
CA ARG A 21 -10.16 6.73 -0.30
C ARG A 21 -10.85 5.38 -0.15
N PHE A 22 -12.05 5.22 -0.70
CA PHE A 22 -12.75 3.93 -0.66
C PHE A 22 -11.96 2.85 -1.40
N ILE A 23 -11.53 3.13 -2.64
CA ILE A 23 -10.75 2.19 -3.46
C ILE A 23 -9.41 1.88 -2.79
N SER A 24 -8.67 2.90 -2.34
CA SER A 24 -7.38 2.71 -1.68
C SER A 24 -7.51 1.89 -0.40
N ASN A 25 -8.49 2.20 0.45
CA ASN A 25 -8.70 1.47 1.70
C ASN A 25 -9.13 0.02 1.46
N LEU A 26 -9.96 -0.22 0.44
CA LEU A 26 -10.35 -1.58 0.06
C LEU A 26 -9.15 -2.38 -0.45
N GLY A 27 -8.30 -1.78 -1.30
CA GLY A 27 -7.06 -2.39 -1.75
C GLY A 27 -6.10 -2.69 -0.59
N ASN A 28 -5.88 -1.72 0.29
CA ASN A 28 -5.02 -1.86 1.47
C ASN A 28 -5.54 -2.94 2.44
N GLY A 29 -6.86 -3.11 2.56
CA GLY A 29 -7.46 -4.18 3.36
C GLY A 29 -7.28 -5.57 2.76
N LEU A 30 -7.30 -5.68 1.42
CA LEU A 30 -7.12 -6.95 0.72
C LEU A 30 -5.64 -7.34 0.54
N ALA A 31 -4.73 -6.37 0.51
CA ALA A 31 -3.30 -6.58 0.26
C ALA A 31 -2.65 -7.65 1.17
N PRO A 32 -2.86 -7.69 2.50
CA PRO A 32 -2.26 -8.70 3.36
C PRO A 32 -2.69 -10.12 3.00
N VAL A 33 -3.95 -10.28 2.59
CA VAL A 33 -4.52 -11.56 2.16
C VAL A 33 -3.87 -11.98 0.84
N ALA A 34 -3.84 -11.07 -0.14
CA ALA A 34 -3.23 -11.32 -1.44
C ALA A 34 -1.73 -11.65 -1.34
N VAL A 35 -0.98 -10.94 -0.49
CA VAL A 35 0.44 -11.22 -0.24
C VAL A 35 0.63 -12.58 0.44
N SER A 36 -0.21 -12.92 1.42
CA SER A 36 -0.11 -14.20 2.13
C SER A 36 -0.33 -15.38 1.19
N PHE A 37 -1.42 -15.35 0.40
CA PHE A 37 -1.68 -16.41 -0.57
C PHE A 37 -0.69 -16.39 -1.73
N GLY A 38 -0.28 -15.21 -2.22
CA GLY A 38 0.69 -15.07 -3.28
C GLY A 38 2.07 -15.65 -2.93
N VAL A 39 2.53 -15.48 -1.69
CA VAL A 39 3.80 -16.07 -1.23
C VAL A 39 3.69 -17.58 -1.03
N LEU A 40 2.54 -18.07 -0.57
CA LEU A 40 2.29 -19.51 -0.37
C LEU A 40 2.11 -20.28 -1.68
N ASP A 41 1.63 -19.63 -2.73
CA ASP A 41 1.46 -20.23 -4.07
C ASP A 41 2.80 -20.37 -4.83
N LEU A 42 3.83 -19.63 -4.43
CA LEU A 42 5.14 -19.69 -5.06
C LEU A 42 5.93 -20.97 -4.69
N PRO A 43 6.83 -21.45 -5.58
CA PRO A 43 7.72 -22.56 -5.25
C PRO A 43 8.61 -22.21 -4.05
N GLY A 44 8.50 -23.01 -2.98
CA GLY A 44 9.17 -22.75 -1.69
C GLY A 44 8.36 -21.87 -0.72
N GLY A 45 7.09 -21.57 -1.05
CA GLY A 45 6.12 -20.93 -0.16
C GLY A 45 5.90 -21.73 1.12
N ASN A 46 6.31 -21.17 2.25
CA ASN A 46 6.13 -21.76 3.56
C ASN A 46 6.01 -20.66 4.62
N GLY A 47 5.74 -21.05 5.88
CA GLY A 47 5.62 -20.07 6.96
C GLY A 47 6.85 -19.19 7.14
N LYS A 48 8.07 -19.71 6.88
CA LYS A 48 9.31 -18.92 6.99
C LYS A 48 9.41 -17.83 5.91
N THR A 49 9.07 -18.15 4.66
CA THR A 49 9.16 -17.18 3.55
C THR A 49 8.09 -16.10 3.69
N LEU A 50 6.89 -16.45 4.15
CA LEU A 50 5.86 -15.48 4.49
C LEU A 50 6.30 -14.55 5.63
N SER A 51 6.83 -15.10 6.73
CA SER A 51 7.37 -14.29 7.83
C SER A 51 8.49 -13.36 7.35
N LEU A 52 9.33 -13.81 6.42
CA LEU A 52 10.41 -12.99 5.87
C LEU A 52 9.87 -11.79 5.07
N VAL A 53 8.83 -11.99 4.26
CA VAL A 53 8.13 -10.89 3.55
C VAL A 53 7.47 -9.93 4.54
N MET A 54 6.84 -10.45 5.59
CA MET A 54 6.24 -9.60 6.65
C MET A 54 7.31 -8.76 7.36
N VAL A 55 8.42 -9.37 7.79
CA VAL A 55 9.52 -8.62 8.42
C VAL A 55 10.10 -7.58 7.47
N ALA A 56 10.26 -7.91 6.19
CA ALA A 56 10.71 -6.96 5.19
C ALA A 56 9.78 -5.75 5.07
N ASN A 57 8.46 -5.90 5.29
CA ASN A 57 7.51 -4.80 5.32
C ASN A 57 7.52 -4.01 6.63
N PHE A 58 7.49 -4.69 7.78
CA PHE A 58 7.42 -4.04 9.08
C PHE A 58 8.73 -3.35 9.49
N LEU A 59 9.88 -3.89 9.12
CA LEU A 59 11.17 -3.34 9.50
C LEU A 59 11.38 -1.90 9.01
N PRO A 60 11.27 -1.57 7.70
CA PRO A 60 11.37 -0.20 7.24
C PRO A 60 10.22 0.66 7.74
N LEU A 61 9.00 0.10 7.88
CA LEU A 61 7.90 0.84 8.47
C LEU A 61 8.31 1.39 9.84
N VAL A 62 8.65 0.52 10.79
CA VAL A 62 8.98 0.92 12.17
C VAL A 62 10.22 1.82 12.23
N LEU A 63 11.25 1.53 11.44
CA LEU A 63 12.48 2.33 11.44
C LEU A 63 12.27 3.74 10.89
N PHE A 64 11.42 3.90 9.88
CA PHE A 64 11.25 5.16 9.19
C PHE A 64 10.01 5.94 9.62
N THR A 65 9.09 5.40 10.44
CA THR A 65 7.87 6.14 10.85
C THR A 65 8.20 7.48 11.50
N LEU A 66 9.23 7.51 12.36
CA LEU A 66 9.65 8.74 13.04
C LEU A 66 10.18 9.80 12.05
N VAL A 67 10.94 9.37 11.04
CA VAL A 67 11.50 10.25 10.01
C VAL A 67 10.41 10.68 9.03
N GLY A 68 9.53 9.77 8.67
CA GLY A 68 8.39 10.00 7.79
C GLY A 68 7.44 11.06 8.32
N GLY A 69 7.18 11.08 9.63
CA GLY A 69 6.41 12.15 10.27
C GLY A 69 7.00 13.55 10.03
N VAL A 70 8.32 13.69 10.15
CA VAL A 70 9.02 14.97 9.88
C VAL A 70 8.91 15.38 8.41
N ILE A 71 8.95 14.41 7.49
CA ILE A 71 8.77 14.66 6.05
C ILE A 71 7.32 15.09 5.76
N GLY A 72 6.35 14.44 6.40
CA GLY A 72 4.92 14.75 6.30
C GLY A 72 4.57 16.17 6.76
N ASP A 73 5.28 16.68 7.77
CA ASP A 73 5.07 18.04 8.28
C ASP A 73 5.64 19.12 7.36
N ARG A 74 6.64 18.79 6.53
CA ARG A 74 7.31 19.75 5.64
C ARG A 74 6.71 19.84 4.25
N LEU A 75 5.95 18.83 3.84
CA LEU A 75 5.39 18.73 2.48
C LEU A 75 3.87 18.89 2.48
N PRO A 76 3.26 19.35 1.37
CA PRO A 76 1.81 19.37 1.24
C PRO A 76 1.25 17.95 1.33
N ARG A 77 0.62 17.63 2.48
CA ARG A 77 0.15 16.30 2.86
C ARG A 77 -0.65 15.58 1.77
N ALA A 78 -1.52 16.29 1.06
CA ALA A 78 -2.33 15.71 -0.01
C ALA A 78 -1.49 15.21 -1.21
N ALA A 79 -0.43 15.94 -1.57
CA ALA A 79 0.46 15.54 -2.66
C ALA A 79 1.39 14.40 -2.24
N LEU A 80 1.88 14.43 -0.99
CA LEU A 80 2.72 13.36 -0.44
C LEU A 80 1.98 12.03 -0.43
N VAL A 81 0.77 11.99 0.15
CA VAL A 81 -0.09 10.79 0.18
C VAL A 81 -0.38 10.27 -1.22
N GLY A 82 -0.76 11.16 -2.14
CA GLY A 82 -1.05 10.75 -3.51
C GLY A 82 0.16 10.14 -4.22
N ALA A 83 1.34 10.74 -4.06
CA ALA A 83 2.57 10.26 -4.69
C ALA A 83 3.01 8.90 -4.13
N THR A 84 2.99 8.73 -2.81
CA THR A 84 3.38 7.47 -2.15
C THR A 84 2.39 6.35 -2.47
N ASP A 85 1.08 6.64 -2.49
CA ASP A 85 0.05 5.65 -2.84
C ASP A 85 0.18 5.20 -4.30
N VAL A 86 0.39 6.13 -5.23
CA VAL A 86 0.58 5.80 -6.66
C VAL A 86 1.85 4.99 -6.87
N LEU A 87 2.95 5.37 -6.21
CA LEU A 87 4.20 4.64 -6.31
C LEU A 87 4.06 3.21 -5.76
N LEU A 88 3.42 3.06 -4.60
CA LEU A 88 3.12 1.75 -4.02
C LEU A 88 2.24 0.91 -4.95
N ALA A 89 1.20 1.50 -5.53
CA ALA A 89 0.31 0.82 -6.47
C ALA A 89 1.06 0.26 -7.69
N ILE A 90 2.05 0.99 -8.22
CA ILE A 90 2.89 0.50 -9.34
C ILE A 90 3.68 -0.75 -8.93
N PHE A 91 4.31 -0.74 -7.75
CA PHE A 91 5.07 -1.89 -7.25
C PHE A 91 4.18 -3.12 -6.99
N VAL A 92 3.01 -2.91 -6.37
CA VAL A 92 2.05 -3.98 -6.11
C VAL A 92 1.49 -4.53 -7.42
N MET A 93 1.19 -3.68 -8.40
CA MET A 93 0.74 -4.10 -9.73
C MET A 93 1.80 -4.92 -10.45
N GLY A 94 3.06 -4.49 -10.41
CA GLY A 94 4.18 -5.25 -10.96
C GLY A 94 4.31 -6.65 -10.33
N ASN A 95 4.11 -6.74 -9.01
CA ASN A 95 4.14 -8.00 -8.29
C ASN A 95 2.97 -8.93 -8.71
N GLY A 96 1.75 -8.40 -8.79
CA GLY A 96 0.59 -9.14 -9.27
C GLY A 96 0.73 -9.64 -10.72
N LEU A 97 1.29 -8.81 -11.61
CA LEU A 97 1.59 -9.22 -12.98
C LEU A 97 2.68 -10.30 -13.05
N ALA A 98 3.71 -10.20 -12.22
CA ALA A 98 4.76 -11.22 -12.14
C ALA A 98 4.18 -12.57 -11.67
N LEU A 99 3.28 -12.57 -10.70
CA LEU A 99 2.55 -13.76 -10.28
C LEU A 99 1.73 -14.37 -11.43
N ILE A 100 0.89 -13.58 -12.10
CA ILE A 100 0.00 -14.07 -13.16
C ILE A 100 0.82 -14.62 -14.36
N THR A 101 1.97 -14.03 -14.65
CA THR A 101 2.85 -14.48 -15.75
C THR A 101 3.76 -15.66 -15.37
N GLY A 102 3.67 -16.16 -14.13
CA GLY A 102 4.50 -17.27 -13.65
C GLY A 102 5.96 -16.91 -13.34
N ASN A 103 6.32 -15.62 -13.39
CA ASN A 103 7.65 -15.10 -13.03
C ASN A 103 7.71 -14.61 -11.57
N GLY A 104 6.71 -14.96 -10.75
CA GLY A 104 6.65 -14.57 -9.36
C GLY A 104 7.84 -15.17 -8.58
N SER A 105 8.44 -14.36 -7.71
CA SER A 105 9.58 -14.77 -6.89
C SER A 105 9.44 -14.21 -5.48
N ILE A 106 9.87 -15.00 -4.49
CA ILE A 106 9.87 -14.59 -3.08
C ILE A 106 10.66 -13.29 -2.92
N THR A 107 11.79 -13.15 -3.61
CA THR A 107 12.61 -11.92 -3.57
C THR A 107 11.83 -10.70 -4.05
N LEU A 108 10.97 -10.85 -5.05
CA LEU A 108 10.15 -9.75 -5.58
C LEU A 108 9.11 -9.29 -4.53
N PHE A 109 8.51 -10.25 -3.82
CA PHE A 109 7.63 -9.98 -2.68
C PHE A 109 8.35 -9.27 -1.53
N VAL A 110 9.57 -9.68 -1.21
CA VAL A 110 10.39 -9.04 -0.17
C VAL A 110 10.73 -7.60 -0.55
N ILE A 111 11.16 -7.35 -1.79
CA ILE A 111 11.50 -6.00 -2.27
C ILE A 111 10.26 -5.10 -2.22
N VAL A 112 9.13 -5.58 -2.75
CA VAL A 112 7.87 -4.82 -2.74
C VAL A 112 7.37 -4.60 -1.31
N GLY A 113 7.53 -5.60 -0.42
CA GLY A 113 7.27 -5.47 1.01
C GLY A 113 8.10 -4.36 1.65
N ALA A 114 9.42 -4.35 1.40
CA ALA A 114 10.33 -3.34 1.94
C ALA A 114 10.05 -1.93 1.44
N VAL A 115 9.84 -1.78 0.14
CA VAL A 115 9.44 -0.50 -0.46
C VAL A 115 8.09 -0.06 0.11
N GLY A 116 7.11 -0.96 0.19
CA GLY A 116 5.80 -0.65 0.76
C GLY A 116 5.85 -0.26 2.22
N GLY A 117 6.72 -0.88 3.02
CA GLY A 117 6.91 -0.50 4.41
C GLY A 117 7.51 0.89 4.55
N PHE A 118 8.53 1.21 3.74
CA PHE A 118 9.11 2.55 3.69
C PHE A 118 8.10 3.61 3.23
N LEU A 119 7.35 3.34 2.15
CA LEU A 119 6.37 4.29 1.63
C LEU A 119 5.27 4.57 2.65
N ASN A 120 4.75 3.54 3.32
CA ASN A 120 3.77 3.70 4.39
C ASN A 120 4.31 4.46 5.61
N ALA A 121 5.62 4.40 5.86
CA ALA A 121 6.23 5.14 6.97
C ALA A 121 6.18 6.66 6.78
N VAL A 122 6.11 7.12 5.52
CA VAL A 122 6.22 8.53 5.12
C VAL A 122 4.86 9.27 5.14
N ILE A 123 3.75 8.57 5.31
CA ILE A 123 2.38 9.08 5.11
C ILE A 123 1.51 9.00 6.38
#